data_AF-A0A257PN18-F1
#
_entry.id   AF-A0A257PN18-F1
#
_cell.length_a   1.000
_cell.length_b   1.000
_cell.length_c   1.000
_cell.angle_alpha   90.00
_cell.angle_beta   90.00
_cell.angle_gamma   90.00
#
_symmetry.space_group_name_H-M   'P 1'
#
loop_
_entity.id
_entity.type
_entity.pdbx_description
1 polymer ?
#
loop_
_entity_poly.entity_id
_entity_poly.type
_entity_poly.pdbx_seq_one_letter_code
_entity_poly.pdbx_strand_id
1 'polypeptide(L)'
;FFRIAPMYYLAAVLYFIIATPPSGFDVRQLLASFLFVNTWYPTWTPTTEGWTVVPGGWSIGVEFTFYLLFPLIAFLVRSRRGVILFCAFAVAAGSLANPIARDILIDRYGKVATDNFLYFWFPNQLIVFALGTILYRILTFTWTHPDTLLPRLARRYATPILLGCVAACIVTTHVPLPERMPPALLVVVPRFVAASLIFMVFATTLGNAPRNLFNNRPIRLLGKVSFSAYLLHFAVLQQATAMLPSIFNPHATGWTAIGTCLALWLFTIPTTFVLSFATYRWVEEPMIAVGRRFTFGRGRLAVAAPSIP
;
A
#
# COMPACT_ATOMS: atom_id res chain seq x y z
N PHE A 1 -1.40 14.92 2.61
CA PHE A 1 -1.91 15.17 3.98
C PHE A 1 -3.43 15.14 4.06
N PHE A 2 -4.16 16.14 3.55
CA PHE A 2 -5.60 16.32 3.77
C PHE A 2 -6.53 15.15 3.37
N ARG A 3 -6.12 14.30 2.42
CA ARG A 3 -6.85 13.07 2.09
C ARG A 3 -6.64 11.96 3.14
N ILE A 4 -5.42 11.83 3.64
CA ILE A 4 -4.96 10.65 4.39
C ILE A 4 -5.16 10.84 5.89
N ALA A 5 -4.57 11.91 6.45
CA ALA A 5 -4.47 12.08 7.89
C ALA A 5 -5.83 12.07 8.62
N PRO A 6 -6.89 12.75 8.15
CA PRO A 6 -8.17 12.79 8.88
C PRO A 6 -8.80 11.41 9.04
N MET A 7 -8.83 10.61 7.97
CA MET A 7 -9.40 9.27 8.03
C MET A 7 -8.47 8.29 8.76
N TYR A 8 -7.14 8.47 8.70
CA TYR A 8 -6.20 7.71 9.51
C TYR A 8 -6.38 7.97 11.02
N TYR A 9 -6.59 9.23 11.41
CA TYR A 9 -6.85 9.58 12.82
C TYR A 9 -8.22 9.08 13.29
N LEU A 10 -9.23 9.11 12.42
CA LEU A 10 -10.52 8.49 12.72
C LEU A 10 -10.37 6.98 12.91
N ALA A 11 -9.59 6.30 12.08
CA ALA A 11 -9.29 4.89 12.24
C ALA A 11 -8.56 4.62 13.58
N ALA A 12 -7.59 5.45 13.96
CA ALA A 12 -6.92 5.32 15.25
C ALA A 12 -7.88 5.38 16.44
N VAL A 13 -8.83 6.33 16.42
CA VAL A 13 -9.88 6.42 17.45
C VAL A 13 -10.79 5.20 17.43
N LEU A 14 -11.22 4.75 16.24
CA LEU A 14 -12.03 3.55 16.09
C LEU A 14 -11.35 2.32 16.69
N TYR A 15 -10.09 2.05 16.33
CA TYR A 15 -9.33 0.90 16.83
C TYR A 15 -9.07 0.96 18.33
N PHE A 16 -8.88 2.16 18.88
CA PHE A 16 -8.78 2.34 20.32
C PHE A 16 -10.08 1.93 21.05
N ILE A 17 -11.25 2.24 20.47
CA ILE A 17 -12.56 1.90 21.05
C ILE A 17 -12.86 0.41 20.92
N ILE A 18 -12.67 -0.19 19.73
CA ILE A 18 -13.08 -1.58 19.47
C ILE A 18 -12.05 -2.61 19.96
N ALA A 19 -10.81 -2.19 20.17
CA ALA A 19 -9.70 -3.08 20.55
C ALA A 19 -8.81 -2.39 21.59
N THR A 20 -9.36 -1.95 22.71
CA THR A 20 -8.61 -1.21 23.74
C THR A 20 -7.40 -2.01 24.26
N PRO A 21 -6.20 -1.40 24.33
CA PRO A 21 -4.99 -2.11 24.75
C PRO A 21 -5.05 -2.53 26.23
N PRO A 22 -4.85 -3.82 26.57
CA PRO A 22 -4.93 -4.31 27.95
C PRO A 22 -3.90 -3.68 28.90
N SER A 23 -2.72 -3.34 28.38
CA SER A 23 -1.63 -2.71 29.14
C SER A 23 -1.76 -1.18 29.27
N GLY A 24 -2.87 -0.60 28.79
CA GLY A 24 -3.07 0.84 28.75
C GLY A 24 -2.48 1.51 27.51
N PHE A 25 -2.70 2.82 27.41
CA PHE A 25 -2.40 3.63 26.23
C PHE A 25 -0.92 4.07 26.18
N ASP A 26 -0.19 3.68 25.14
CA ASP A 26 1.16 4.20 24.87
C ASP A 26 1.11 5.50 24.04
N VAL A 27 1.30 6.63 24.72
CA VAL A 27 1.33 7.96 24.09
C VAL A 27 2.45 8.06 23.05
N ARG A 28 3.59 7.39 23.25
CA ARG A 28 4.71 7.44 22.29
C ARG A 28 4.33 6.75 20.99
N GLN A 29 3.68 5.59 21.09
CA GLN A 29 3.17 4.88 19.93
C GLN A 29 2.11 5.71 19.18
N LEU A 30 1.17 6.34 19.91
CA LEU A 30 0.19 7.25 19.30
C LEU A 30 0.88 8.37 18.52
N LEU A 31 1.80 9.10 19.17
CA LEU A 31 2.50 10.21 18.55
C LEU A 31 3.30 9.75 17.32
N ALA A 32 3.98 8.61 17.41
CA ALA A 32 4.69 8.02 16.27
C ALA A 32 3.75 7.71 15.11
N SER A 33 2.56 7.15 15.37
CA SER A 33 1.54 6.92 14.34
C SER A 33 0.98 8.22 13.77
N PHE A 34 0.71 9.22 14.62
CA PHE A 34 0.11 10.49 14.19
C PHE A 34 1.06 11.37 13.37
N LEU A 35 2.36 11.21 13.63
CA LEU A 35 3.46 11.81 12.87
C LEU A 35 3.92 10.93 11.69
N PHE A 36 3.32 9.75 11.49
CA PHE A 36 3.64 8.80 10.43
C PHE A 36 5.11 8.29 10.44
N VAL A 37 5.71 8.19 11.62
CA VAL A 37 7.09 7.68 11.84
C VAL A 37 7.12 6.31 12.53
N ASN A 38 5.96 5.68 12.72
CA ASN A 38 5.79 4.40 13.39
C ASN A 38 6.53 3.22 12.72
N THR A 39 6.96 3.36 11.46
CA THR A 39 7.67 2.34 10.69
C THR A 39 9.18 2.29 10.94
N TRP A 40 9.68 3.17 11.80
CA TRP A 40 11.11 3.29 12.10
C TRP A 40 11.53 2.58 13.40
N TYR A 41 10.58 1.96 14.11
CA TYR A 41 10.86 1.22 15.34
C TYR A 41 9.96 -0.01 15.49
N PRO A 42 10.49 -1.20 15.86
CA PRO A 42 9.72 -2.46 15.88
C PRO A 42 8.44 -2.42 16.70
N THR A 43 8.45 -1.77 17.87
CA THR A 43 7.30 -1.78 18.80
C THR A 43 6.17 -0.82 18.40
N TRP A 44 6.37 0.02 17.38
CA TRP A 44 5.35 0.96 16.90
C TRP A 44 4.61 0.46 15.65
N THR A 45 4.97 -0.71 15.17
CA THR A 45 4.42 -1.37 13.98
C THR A 45 4.06 -2.81 14.35
N PRO A 46 3.19 -3.55 13.62
CA PRO A 46 2.71 -4.87 14.06
C PRO A 46 3.77 -5.96 13.81
N THR A 47 4.90 -5.85 14.50
CA THR A 47 6.05 -6.76 14.36
C THR A 47 6.42 -7.42 15.69
N THR A 48 6.17 -6.74 16.80
CA THR A 48 6.21 -7.31 18.14
C THR A 48 4.80 -7.61 18.61
N GLU A 49 4.69 -8.48 19.61
CA GLU A 49 3.41 -8.68 20.31
C GLU A 49 2.93 -7.35 20.91
N GLY A 50 1.62 -7.14 20.88
CA GLY A 50 0.98 -5.96 21.44
C GLY A 50 0.02 -5.29 20.49
N TRP A 51 -0.68 -4.30 21.04
CA TRP A 51 -1.61 -3.47 20.29
C TRP A 51 -0.86 -2.48 19.40
N THR A 52 -1.46 -2.13 18.25
CA THR A 52 -0.97 -1.07 17.38
C THR A 52 -2.11 -0.12 17.03
N VAL A 53 -1.78 1.17 16.90
CA VAL A 53 -2.75 2.26 16.77
C VAL A 53 -3.71 2.07 15.60
N VAL A 54 -3.18 1.68 14.45
CA VAL A 54 -3.97 1.38 13.26
C VAL A 54 -3.37 0.12 12.62
N PRO A 55 -4.10 -1.01 12.61
CA PRO A 55 -3.72 -2.18 11.83
C PRO A 55 -3.47 -1.79 10.36
N GLY A 56 -2.32 -2.21 9.81
CA GLY A 56 -1.88 -1.78 8.47
C GLY A 56 -1.24 -0.38 8.41
N GLY A 57 -1.19 0.38 9.50
CA GLY A 57 -0.59 1.73 9.51
C GLY A 57 0.89 1.79 9.10
N TRP A 58 1.58 0.66 8.98
CA TRP A 58 2.95 0.58 8.49
C TRP A 58 3.09 1.07 7.04
N SER A 59 2.15 0.74 6.13
CA SER A 59 2.29 1.17 4.73
C SER A 59 2.18 2.69 4.61
N ILE A 60 1.31 3.30 5.43
CA ILE A 60 1.10 4.74 5.48
C ILE A 60 2.35 5.45 6.04
N GLY A 61 2.99 4.92 7.08
CA GLY A 61 4.26 5.47 7.58
C GLY A 61 5.38 5.43 6.52
N VAL A 62 5.45 4.34 5.75
CA VAL A 62 6.36 4.21 4.60
C VAL A 62 6.03 5.26 3.51
N GLU A 63 4.76 5.43 3.18
CA GLU A 63 4.30 6.43 2.20
C GLU A 63 4.63 7.86 2.62
N PHE A 64 4.45 8.22 3.89
CA PHE A 64 4.77 9.56 4.38
C PHE A 64 6.27 9.83 4.40
N THR A 65 7.07 8.82 4.73
CA THR A 65 8.53 8.89 4.56
C THR A 65 8.90 9.15 3.10
N PHE A 66 8.26 8.44 2.16
CA PHE A 66 8.45 8.69 0.73
C PHE A 66 8.02 10.12 0.34
N TYR A 67 6.87 10.60 0.81
CA TYR A 67 6.38 11.95 0.50
C TYR A 67 7.31 13.05 1.02
N LEU A 68 7.95 12.84 2.16
CA LEU A 68 8.97 13.75 2.68
C LEU A 68 10.17 13.85 1.72
N LEU A 69 10.61 12.71 1.17
CA LEU A 69 11.73 12.64 0.22
C LEU A 69 11.33 12.94 -1.23
N PHE A 70 10.03 12.97 -1.53
CA PHE A 70 9.50 13.06 -2.89
C PHE A 70 10.03 14.26 -3.69
N PRO A 71 10.17 15.49 -3.16
CA PRO A 71 10.72 16.61 -3.93
C PRO A 71 12.13 16.35 -4.45
N LEU A 72 13.00 15.74 -3.62
CA LEU A 72 14.35 15.35 -4.01
C LEU A 72 14.32 14.23 -5.05
N ILE A 73 13.51 13.20 -4.82
CA ILE A 73 13.37 12.08 -5.76
C ILE A 73 12.86 12.59 -7.11
N ALA A 74 11.83 13.43 -7.12
CA ALA A 74 11.25 14.04 -8.31
C ALA A 74 12.27 14.89 -9.09
N PHE A 75 13.19 15.56 -8.38
CA PHE A 75 14.30 16.27 -8.99
C PHE A 75 15.29 15.31 -9.69
N LEU A 76 15.69 14.24 -9.01
CA LEU A 76 16.66 13.26 -9.52
C LEU A 76 16.11 12.51 -10.74
N VAL A 77 14.86 12.03 -10.67
CA VAL A 77 14.27 11.15 -11.70
C VAL A 77 13.85 11.88 -12.97
N ARG A 78 14.22 13.16 -13.16
CA ARG A 78 13.95 13.92 -14.41
C ARG A 78 14.70 13.39 -15.63
N SER A 79 15.82 12.73 -15.43
CA SER A 79 16.61 12.11 -16.51
C SER A 79 16.59 10.59 -16.42
N ARG A 80 16.90 9.90 -17.53
CA ARG A 80 17.06 8.43 -17.55
C ARG A 80 18.14 7.97 -16.57
N ARG A 81 19.28 8.69 -16.54
CA ARG A 81 20.37 8.45 -15.59
C ARG A 81 19.89 8.56 -14.15
N GLY A 82 19.10 9.58 -13.85
CA GLY A 82 18.56 9.78 -12.51
C GLY A 82 17.58 8.69 -12.06
N VAL A 83 16.76 8.15 -12.97
CA VAL A 83 15.93 6.96 -12.67
C VAL A 83 16.81 5.74 -12.35
N ILE A 84 17.84 5.48 -13.17
CA ILE A 84 18.77 4.36 -12.94
C ILE A 84 19.48 4.52 -11.59
N LEU A 85 19.99 5.71 -11.28
CA LEU A 85 20.64 5.99 -10.00
C LEU A 85 19.68 5.83 -8.82
N PHE A 86 18.42 6.26 -8.96
CA PHE A 86 17.42 6.07 -7.91
C PHE A 86 17.09 4.59 -7.69
N CYS A 87 16.96 3.80 -8.76
CA CYS A 87 16.77 2.35 -8.64
C CYS A 87 17.97 1.66 -8.00
N ALA A 88 19.20 2.02 -8.42
CA ALA A 88 20.43 1.49 -7.84
C ALA A 88 20.53 1.84 -6.35
N PHE A 89 20.22 3.09 -5.99
CA PHE A 89 20.15 3.54 -4.60
C PHE A 89 19.08 2.77 -3.80
N ALA A 90 17.89 2.55 -4.37
CA ALA A 90 16.82 1.83 -3.70
C ALA A 90 17.19 0.37 -3.39
N VAL A 91 17.85 -0.31 -4.34
CA VAL A 91 18.39 -1.66 -4.13
C VAL A 91 19.49 -1.63 -3.07
N ALA A 92 20.44 -0.70 -3.17
CA ALA A 92 21.54 -0.58 -2.21
C ALA A 92 21.03 -0.26 -0.79
N ALA A 93 20.03 0.61 -0.66
CA ALA A 93 19.45 0.99 0.63
C ALA A 93 18.90 -0.24 1.37
N GLY A 94 18.09 -1.07 0.72
CA GLY A 94 17.61 -2.32 1.31
C GLY A 94 18.74 -3.31 1.61
N SER A 95 19.62 -3.57 0.63
CA SER A 95 20.69 -4.56 0.75
C SER A 95 21.74 -4.21 1.81
N LEU A 96 22.00 -2.93 2.05
CA LEU A 96 22.96 -2.47 3.06
C LEU A 96 22.30 -2.25 4.41
N ALA A 97 21.10 -1.66 4.46
CA ALA A 97 20.46 -1.34 5.73
C ALA A 97 19.87 -2.58 6.42
N ASN A 98 19.35 -3.56 5.66
CA ASN A 98 18.70 -4.74 6.24
C ASN A 98 19.68 -5.57 7.12
N PRO A 99 20.90 -5.95 6.68
CA PRO A 99 21.83 -6.71 7.51
C PRO A 99 22.24 -5.94 8.77
N ILE A 100 22.57 -4.66 8.63
CA ILE A 100 22.98 -3.81 9.75
C ILE A 100 21.86 -3.72 10.80
N ALA A 101 20.64 -3.44 10.37
CA ALA A 101 19.50 -3.36 11.28
C ALA A 101 19.15 -4.73 11.88
N ARG A 102 19.33 -5.82 11.13
CA ARG A 102 19.15 -7.18 11.64
C ARG A 102 20.10 -7.47 12.79
N ASP A 103 21.39 -7.19 12.61
CA ASP A 103 22.42 -7.45 13.62
C ASP A 103 22.16 -6.67 14.91
N ILE A 104 21.60 -5.47 14.81
CA ILE A 104 21.24 -4.63 15.97
C ILE A 104 19.98 -5.13 16.69
N LEU A 105 18.99 -5.63 15.95
CA LEU A 105 17.64 -5.88 16.47
C LEU A 105 17.39 -7.33 16.87
N ILE A 106 18.08 -8.29 16.25
CA ILE A 106 17.76 -9.72 16.36
C ILE A 106 17.89 -10.25 17.78
N ASP A 107 18.90 -9.83 18.53
CA ASP A 107 19.12 -10.27 19.91
C ASP A 107 18.05 -9.72 20.87
N ARG A 108 17.51 -8.52 20.56
CA ARG A 108 16.53 -7.85 21.42
C ARG A 108 15.10 -8.32 21.16
N TYR A 109 14.72 -8.50 19.91
CA TYR A 109 13.33 -8.75 19.50
C TYR A 109 13.11 -10.18 18.99
N GLY A 110 14.17 -10.95 18.83
CA GLY A 110 14.12 -12.27 18.23
C GLY A 110 13.98 -12.23 16.70
N LYS A 111 14.15 -13.39 16.08
CA LYS A 111 14.19 -13.53 14.62
C LYS A 111 12.89 -13.10 13.94
N VAL A 112 11.73 -13.55 14.42
CA VAL A 112 10.44 -13.34 13.75
C VAL A 112 10.06 -11.86 13.73
N ALA A 113 10.12 -11.17 14.86
CA ALA A 113 9.80 -9.74 14.95
C ALA A 113 10.77 -8.90 14.11
N THR A 114 12.06 -9.22 14.15
CA THR A 114 13.10 -8.53 13.38
C THR A 114 12.87 -8.70 11.88
N ASP A 115 12.67 -9.94 11.40
CA ASP A 115 12.44 -10.20 9.98
C ASP A 115 11.15 -9.50 9.48
N ASN A 116 10.09 -9.48 10.28
CA ASN A 116 8.85 -8.76 9.96
C ASN A 116 9.05 -7.24 9.91
N PHE A 117 9.82 -6.67 10.85
CA PHE A 117 10.15 -5.25 10.85
C PHE A 117 10.95 -4.84 9.62
N LEU A 118 12.00 -5.61 9.29
CA LEU A 118 12.82 -5.38 8.10
C LEU A 118 12.06 -5.61 6.80
N TYR A 119 10.96 -6.37 6.84
CA TYR A 119 10.03 -6.42 5.73
C TYR A 119 9.28 -5.08 5.57
N PHE A 120 8.68 -4.53 6.63
CA PHE A 120 7.82 -3.34 6.55
C PHE A 120 8.54 -1.99 6.46
N TRP A 121 9.75 -1.88 7.00
CA TRP A 121 10.42 -0.58 7.12
C TRP A 121 10.81 0.06 5.78
N PHE A 122 11.04 1.37 5.80
CA PHE A 122 11.19 2.17 4.60
C PHE A 122 12.34 1.75 3.65
N PRO A 123 13.58 1.48 4.12
CA PRO A 123 14.68 1.09 3.23
C PRO A 123 14.36 -0.11 2.33
N ASN A 124 13.68 -1.12 2.87
CA ASN A 124 13.28 -2.30 2.11
C ASN A 124 12.14 -2.03 1.12
N GLN A 125 11.24 -1.10 1.45
CA GLN A 125 10.12 -0.72 0.58
C GLN A 125 10.50 0.31 -0.50
N LEU A 126 11.66 0.95 -0.40
CA LEU A 126 12.10 1.99 -1.33
C LEU A 126 12.13 1.53 -2.79
N ILE A 127 12.46 0.25 -3.03
CA ILE A 127 12.48 -0.35 -4.37
C ILE A 127 11.09 -0.31 -5.04
N VAL A 128 10.00 -0.42 -4.29
CA VAL A 128 8.63 -0.35 -4.82
C VAL A 128 8.35 1.05 -5.39
N PHE A 129 8.80 2.10 -4.71
CA PHE A 129 8.69 3.46 -5.21
C PHE A 129 9.59 3.71 -6.43
N ALA A 130 10.80 3.13 -6.45
CA ALA A 130 11.68 3.20 -7.61
C ALA A 130 11.06 2.54 -8.85
N LEU A 131 10.46 1.35 -8.69
CA LEU A 131 9.65 0.71 -9.74
C LEU A 131 8.47 1.58 -10.18
N GLY A 132 7.83 2.31 -9.26
CA GLY A 132 6.81 3.31 -9.56
C GLY A 132 7.31 4.44 -10.47
N THR A 133 8.55 4.90 -10.31
CA THR A 133 9.13 5.92 -11.20
C THR A 133 9.39 5.38 -12.61
N ILE A 134 9.78 4.11 -12.73
CA ILE A 134 9.89 3.43 -14.03
C ILE A 134 8.51 3.32 -14.67
N LEU A 135 7.51 2.87 -13.91
CA LEU A 135 6.13 2.75 -14.38
C LEU A 135 5.59 4.09 -14.90
N TYR A 136 5.86 5.19 -14.19
CA TYR A 136 5.50 6.54 -14.64
C TYR A 136 6.10 6.86 -16.02
N ARG A 137 7.38 6.53 -16.25
CA ARG A 137 8.04 6.75 -17.55
C ARG A 137 7.44 5.89 -18.65
N ILE A 138 7.17 4.61 -18.36
CA ILE A 138 6.52 3.69 -19.30
C ILE A 138 5.15 4.26 -19.69
N LEU A 139 4.31 4.60 -18.72
CA LEU A 139 2.96 5.12 -18.96
C LEU A 139 3.00 6.42 -19.78
N THR A 140 3.85 7.37 -19.40
CA THR A 140 4.01 8.65 -20.12
C THR A 140 4.44 8.44 -21.57
N PHE A 141 5.40 7.52 -21.81
CA PHE A 141 5.81 7.16 -23.16
C PHE A 141 4.66 6.50 -23.95
N THR A 142 3.95 5.54 -23.35
CA THR A 142 2.87 4.82 -24.02
C THR A 142 1.66 5.70 -24.35
N TRP A 143 1.37 6.70 -23.52
CA TRP A 143 0.29 7.66 -23.77
C TRP A 143 0.64 8.67 -24.86
N THR A 144 1.91 9.03 -25.00
CA THR A 144 2.38 9.92 -26.10
C THR A 144 2.60 9.17 -27.41
N HIS A 145 2.85 7.86 -27.35
CA HIS A 145 3.11 7.01 -28.53
C HIS A 145 2.14 5.81 -28.57
N PRO A 146 0.82 6.05 -28.70
CA PRO A 146 -0.21 5.01 -28.61
C PRO A 146 -0.16 3.95 -29.72
N ASP A 147 0.58 4.22 -30.79
CA ASP A 147 0.78 3.33 -31.94
C ASP A 147 1.97 2.38 -31.83
N THR A 148 2.74 2.47 -30.76
CA THR A 148 3.82 1.52 -30.50
C THR A 148 3.27 0.11 -30.20
N LEU A 149 4.15 -0.90 -30.26
CA LEU A 149 3.78 -2.30 -30.04
C LEU A 149 3.12 -2.51 -28.68
N LEU A 150 3.68 -1.93 -27.62
CA LEU A 150 3.24 -2.18 -26.24
C LEU A 150 1.78 -1.75 -25.98
N PRO A 151 1.33 -0.51 -26.28
CA PRO A 151 -0.07 -0.13 -26.16
C PRO A 151 -1.00 -0.96 -27.05
N ARG A 152 -0.56 -1.33 -28.26
CA ARG A 152 -1.35 -2.18 -29.16
C ARG A 152 -1.59 -3.56 -28.55
N LEU A 153 -0.56 -4.18 -28.00
CA LEU A 153 -0.67 -5.46 -27.29
C LEU A 153 -1.53 -5.33 -26.04
N ALA A 154 -1.32 -4.29 -25.23
CA ALA A 154 -2.11 -4.02 -24.03
C ALA A 154 -3.61 -3.89 -24.36
N ARG A 155 -3.97 -3.18 -25.43
CA ARG A 155 -5.38 -3.06 -25.86
C ARG A 155 -5.95 -4.37 -26.39
N ARG A 156 -5.19 -5.11 -27.20
CA ARG A 156 -5.64 -6.36 -27.83
C ARG A 156 -5.79 -7.50 -26.82
N TYR A 157 -4.88 -7.57 -25.84
CA TYR A 157 -4.77 -8.67 -24.89
C TYR A 157 -5.03 -8.23 -23.44
N ALA A 158 -5.78 -7.14 -23.24
CA ALA A 158 -6.00 -6.54 -21.92
C ALA A 158 -6.49 -7.57 -20.89
N THR A 159 -7.64 -8.20 -21.16
CA THR A 159 -8.28 -9.15 -20.26
C THR A 159 -7.38 -10.35 -19.92
N PRO A 160 -6.80 -11.09 -20.89
CA PRO A 160 -5.94 -12.23 -20.56
C PRO A 160 -4.67 -11.82 -19.81
N ILE A 161 -4.05 -10.67 -20.13
CA ILE A 161 -2.89 -10.18 -19.37
C ILE A 161 -3.28 -9.86 -17.93
N LEU A 162 -4.39 -9.16 -17.71
CA LEU A 162 -4.85 -8.78 -16.37
C LEU A 162 -5.26 -10.00 -15.54
N LEU A 163 -5.97 -10.97 -16.12
CA LEU A 163 -6.29 -12.25 -15.47
C LEU A 163 -5.01 -13.04 -15.16
N GLY A 164 -4.04 -13.06 -16.09
CA GLY A 164 -2.73 -13.67 -15.87
C GLY A 164 -1.97 -13.03 -14.72
N CYS A 165 -2.04 -11.70 -14.57
CA CYS A 165 -1.46 -11.00 -13.42
C CYS A 165 -2.15 -11.38 -12.10
N VAL A 166 -3.49 -11.48 -12.09
CA VAL A 166 -4.24 -11.94 -10.90
C VAL A 166 -3.85 -13.37 -10.52
N ALA A 167 -3.79 -14.26 -11.50
CA ALA A 167 -3.36 -15.64 -11.29
C ALA A 167 -1.90 -15.70 -10.80
N ALA A 168 -0.99 -14.91 -11.38
CA ALA A 168 0.40 -14.82 -10.94
C ALA A 168 0.50 -14.33 -9.48
N CYS A 169 -0.29 -13.33 -9.09
CA CYS A 169 -0.34 -12.89 -7.69
C CYS A 169 -0.78 -14.02 -6.74
N ILE A 170 -1.85 -14.74 -7.08
CA ILE A 170 -2.35 -15.89 -6.29
C ILE A 170 -1.28 -16.99 -6.20
N VAL A 171 -0.60 -17.30 -7.31
CA VAL A 171 0.48 -18.28 -7.33
C VAL A 171 1.64 -17.83 -6.42
N THR A 172 2.04 -16.56 -6.48
CA THR A 172 3.12 -16.04 -5.62
C THR A 172 2.79 -16.04 -4.13
N THR A 173 1.51 -16.06 -3.73
CA THR A 173 1.10 -16.16 -2.32
C THR A 173 1.02 -17.60 -1.82
N HIS A 174 0.75 -18.58 -2.69
CA HIS A 174 0.47 -19.96 -2.28
C HIS A 174 1.52 -20.99 -2.67
N VAL A 175 2.36 -20.72 -3.68
CA VAL A 175 3.44 -21.63 -4.06
C VAL A 175 4.67 -21.30 -3.22
N PRO A 176 5.13 -22.21 -2.34
CA PRO A 176 6.44 -22.08 -1.74
C PRO A 176 7.45 -21.98 -2.87
N LEU A 177 8.20 -20.87 -2.94
CA LEU A 177 9.36 -20.81 -3.83
C LEU A 177 10.21 -22.04 -3.53
N PRO A 178 10.64 -22.81 -4.55
CA PRO A 178 11.32 -24.07 -4.34
C PRO A 178 12.47 -23.89 -3.35
N GLU A 179 12.55 -24.73 -2.31
CA GLU A 179 13.68 -24.77 -1.36
C GLU A 179 15.04 -24.94 -2.06
N ARG A 180 15.01 -25.36 -3.34
CA ARG A 180 16.16 -25.56 -4.23
C ARG A 180 16.54 -24.32 -5.04
N MET A 181 15.86 -23.18 -4.90
CA MET A 181 16.39 -21.94 -5.46
C MET A 181 17.67 -21.58 -4.71
N PRO A 182 18.77 -21.23 -5.41
CA PRO A 182 19.98 -20.78 -4.74
C PRO A 182 19.61 -19.68 -3.73
N PRO A 183 20.11 -19.69 -2.48
CA PRO A 183 19.84 -18.63 -1.51
C PRO A 183 20.08 -17.24 -2.09
N ALA A 184 21.06 -17.13 -2.99
CA ALA A 184 21.34 -15.93 -3.78
C ALA A 184 20.13 -15.43 -4.58
N LEU A 185 19.32 -16.28 -5.23
CA LEU A 185 18.15 -15.86 -6.02
C LEU A 185 16.95 -15.43 -5.16
N LEU A 186 16.78 -16.07 -4.00
CA LEU A 186 15.79 -15.66 -2.98
C LEU A 186 16.17 -14.33 -2.30
N VAL A 187 17.47 -14.04 -2.23
CA VAL A 187 18.02 -12.73 -1.86
C VAL A 187 17.85 -11.70 -3.00
N VAL A 188 17.91 -12.13 -4.27
CA VAL A 188 17.89 -11.24 -5.45
C VAL A 188 16.51 -10.68 -5.79
N VAL A 189 15.41 -11.40 -5.57
CA VAL A 189 14.05 -10.83 -5.72
C VAL A 189 13.14 -11.26 -4.57
N PRO A 190 13.01 -10.44 -3.50
CA PRO A 190 12.01 -10.66 -2.46
C PRO A 190 10.61 -10.81 -3.06
N ARG A 191 9.75 -11.63 -2.44
CA ARG A 191 8.38 -11.90 -2.95
C ARG A 191 7.57 -10.62 -3.23
N PHE A 192 7.73 -9.59 -2.40
CA PHE A 192 7.05 -8.31 -2.61
C PHE A 192 7.56 -7.54 -3.85
N VAL A 193 8.83 -7.71 -4.23
CA VAL A 193 9.39 -7.15 -5.47
C VAL A 193 8.81 -7.88 -6.68
N ALA A 194 8.70 -9.21 -6.62
CA ALA A 194 8.04 -9.99 -7.66
C ALA A 194 6.58 -9.56 -7.84
N ALA A 195 5.82 -9.40 -6.75
CA ALA A 195 4.47 -8.86 -6.77
C ALA A 195 4.44 -7.44 -7.39
N SER A 196 5.40 -6.58 -7.03
CA SER A 196 5.50 -5.22 -7.58
C SER A 196 5.71 -5.22 -9.10
N LEU A 197 6.52 -6.14 -9.64
CA LEU A 197 6.71 -6.30 -11.08
C LEU A 197 5.43 -6.78 -11.78
N ILE A 198 4.69 -7.71 -11.17
CA ILE A 198 3.37 -8.13 -11.68
C ILE A 198 2.41 -6.93 -11.70
N PHE A 199 2.37 -6.13 -10.63
CA PHE A 199 1.56 -4.92 -10.57
C PHE A 199 1.98 -3.86 -11.59
N MET A 200 3.26 -3.75 -11.95
CA MET A 200 3.70 -2.87 -13.04
C MET A 200 3.11 -3.29 -14.38
N VAL A 201 3.11 -4.59 -14.69
CA VAL A 201 2.47 -5.12 -15.91
C VAL A 201 0.97 -4.86 -15.87
N PHE A 202 0.32 -5.14 -14.74
CA PHE A 202 -1.10 -4.88 -14.53
C PHE A 202 -1.45 -3.41 -14.77
N ALA A 203 -0.72 -2.49 -14.14
CA ALA A 203 -0.94 -1.05 -14.25
C ALA A 203 -0.64 -0.52 -15.67
N THR A 204 0.40 -1.02 -16.32
CA THR A 204 0.74 -0.65 -17.70
C THR A 204 -0.36 -1.08 -18.68
N THR A 205 -0.88 -2.29 -18.54
CA THR A 205 -1.98 -2.79 -19.37
C THR A 205 -3.26 -2.01 -19.10
N LEU A 206 -3.62 -1.81 -17.83
CA LEU A 206 -4.82 -1.08 -17.43
C LEU A 206 -4.78 0.39 -17.91
N GLY A 207 -3.62 1.04 -17.83
CA GLY A 207 -3.41 2.42 -18.27
C GLY A 207 -3.47 2.62 -19.79
N ASN A 208 -3.29 1.55 -20.57
CA ASN A 208 -3.35 1.59 -22.04
C ASN A 208 -4.65 1.00 -22.63
N ALA A 209 -5.46 0.31 -21.81
CA ALA A 209 -6.69 -0.34 -22.23
C ALA A 209 -7.90 0.12 -21.40
N PRO A 210 -8.46 1.32 -21.64
CA PRO A 210 -9.48 1.90 -20.77
C PRO A 210 -10.85 1.19 -20.80
N ARG A 211 -11.11 0.33 -21.80
CA ARG A 211 -12.34 -0.45 -21.91
C ARG A 211 -12.01 -1.94 -21.71
N ASN A 212 -12.04 -2.40 -20.47
CA ASN A 212 -11.81 -3.81 -20.14
C ASN A 212 -12.58 -4.20 -18.85
N LEU A 213 -12.57 -5.50 -18.52
CA LEU A 213 -13.26 -6.06 -17.35
C LEU A 213 -12.90 -5.36 -16.03
N PHE A 214 -11.64 -4.97 -15.87
CA PHE A 214 -11.06 -4.29 -14.72
C PHE A 214 -11.16 -2.76 -14.77
N ASN A 215 -11.78 -2.18 -15.81
CA ASN A 215 -12.02 -0.74 -15.91
C ASN A 215 -13.49 -0.44 -16.20
N ASN A 216 -14.33 -0.59 -15.18
CA ASN A 216 -15.76 -0.29 -15.23
C ASN A 216 -16.18 0.68 -14.11
N ARG A 217 -17.43 1.14 -14.13
CA ARG A 217 -17.94 2.10 -13.13
C ARG A 217 -17.83 1.56 -11.69
N PRO A 218 -18.30 0.33 -11.37
CA PRO A 218 -18.12 -0.25 -10.04
C PRO A 218 -16.67 -0.30 -9.55
N ILE A 219 -15.74 -0.80 -10.37
CA ILE A 219 -14.33 -0.93 -9.98
C ILE A 219 -13.70 0.44 -9.73
N ARG A 220 -14.03 1.45 -10.56
CA ARG A 220 -13.58 2.82 -10.33
C ARG A 220 -14.15 3.41 -9.05
N LEU A 221 -15.39 3.08 -8.68
CA LEU A 221 -15.98 3.52 -7.42
C LEU A 221 -15.27 2.88 -6.23
N LEU A 222 -15.01 1.56 -6.29
CA LEU A 222 -14.21 0.86 -5.29
C LEU A 222 -12.81 1.48 -5.14
N GLY A 223 -12.16 1.83 -6.25
CA GLY A 223 -10.87 2.50 -6.26
C GLY A 223 -10.89 3.92 -5.67
N LYS A 224 -12.03 4.62 -5.67
CA LYS A 224 -12.16 5.94 -5.02
C LYS A 224 -12.17 5.83 -3.50
N VAL A 225 -12.87 4.83 -2.97
CA VAL A 225 -13.06 4.59 -1.53
C VAL A 225 -12.03 3.63 -0.93
N SER A 226 -11.03 3.20 -1.72
CA SER A 226 -10.08 2.15 -1.34
C SER A 226 -9.23 2.51 -0.13
N PHE A 227 -8.99 3.81 0.12
CA PHE A 227 -8.23 4.26 1.28
C PHE A 227 -9.00 4.01 2.59
N SER A 228 -10.25 4.47 2.69
CA SER A 228 -11.12 4.08 3.81
C SER A 228 -11.30 2.56 3.90
N ALA A 229 -11.44 1.84 2.79
CA ALA A 229 -11.59 0.39 2.80
C ALA A 229 -10.37 -0.31 3.39
N TYR A 230 -9.17 0.14 3.03
CA TYR A 230 -7.92 -0.32 3.60
C TYR A 230 -7.88 -0.13 5.13
N LEU A 231 -8.39 1.00 5.64
CA LEU A 231 -8.39 1.26 7.08
C LEU A 231 -9.49 0.51 7.83
N LEU A 232 -10.65 0.28 7.22
CA LEU A 232 -11.84 -0.23 7.92
C LEU A 232 -11.99 -1.75 7.84
N HIS A 233 -11.41 -2.42 6.84
CA HIS A 233 -11.66 -3.85 6.67
C HIS A 233 -11.18 -4.72 7.85
N PHE A 234 -10.08 -4.37 8.54
CA PHE A 234 -9.65 -5.10 9.74
C PHE A 234 -10.68 -4.96 10.87
N ALA A 235 -11.21 -3.75 11.10
CA ALA A 235 -12.28 -3.52 12.07
C ALA A 235 -13.54 -4.32 11.72
N VAL A 236 -13.95 -4.33 10.45
CA VAL A 236 -15.12 -5.12 10.00
C VAL A 236 -14.91 -6.61 10.25
N LEU A 237 -13.75 -7.15 9.89
CA LEU A 237 -13.41 -8.56 10.12
C LEU A 237 -13.43 -8.91 11.61
N GLN A 238 -12.74 -8.12 12.44
CA GLN A 238 -12.65 -8.32 13.88
C GLN A 238 -14.05 -8.31 14.52
N GLN A 239 -14.85 -7.29 14.22
CA GLN A 239 -16.20 -7.18 14.78
C GLN A 239 -17.13 -8.28 14.26
N ALA A 240 -17.02 -8.69 12.99
CA ALA A 240 -17.79 -9.82 12.46
C ALA A 240 -17.52 -11.09 13.27
N THR A 241 -16.24 -11.45 13.44
CA THR A 241 -15.84 -12.65 14.19
C THR A 241 -16.19 -12.59 15.68
N ALA A 242 -16.22 -11.39 16.27
CA ALA A 242 -16.57 -11.20 17.67
C ALA A 242 -18.09 -11.24 17.93
N MET A 243 -18.91 -10.68 17.03
CA MET A 243 -20.36 -10.58 17.21
C MET A 243 -21.10 -11.86 16.83
N LEU A 244 -20.59 -12.62 15.85
CA LEU A 244 -21.23 -13.83 15.34
C LEU A 244 -20.24 -15.00 15.26
N PRO A 245 -19.59 -15.40 16.38
CA PRO A 245 -18.54 -16.42 16.37
C PRO A 245 -19.03 -17.81 15.94
N SER A 246 -20.32 -18.10 16.08
CA SER A 246 -20.94 -19.34 15.62
C SER A 246 -21.05 -19.44 14.10
N ILE A 247 -21.14 -18.30 13.40
CA ILE A 247 -21.21 -18.20 11.95
C ILE A 247 -19.82 -17.94 11.35
N PHE A 248 -19.05 -17.09 12.02
CA PHE A 248 -17.73 -16.64 11.60
C PHE A 248 -16.65 -17.19 12.52
N ASN A 249 -16.47 -18.51 12.50
CA ASN A 249 -15.44 -19.17 13.30
C ASN A 249 -14.09 -19.22 12.54
N PRO A 250 -13.09 -18.37 12.89
CA PRO A 250 -11.79 -18.38 12.21
C PRO A 250 -10.99 -19.67 12.45
N HIS A 251 -11.38 -20.49 13.43
CA HIS A 251 -10.75 -21.78 13.73
C HIS A 251 -11.49 -22.98 13.09
N ALA A 252 -12.49 -22.73 12.24
CA ALA A 252 -13.16 -23.77 11.48
C ALA A 252 -12.16 -24.54 10.59
N THR A 253 -12.39 -25.84 10.39
CA THR A 253 -11.54 -26.72 9.57
C THR A 253 -12.36 -27.48 8.52
N GLY A 254 -11.68 -28.01 7.49
CA GLY A 254 -12.32 -28.75 6.40
C GLY A 254 -13.35 -27.91 5.63
N TRP A 255 -14.47 -28.52 5.23
CA TRP A 255 -15.53 -27.86 4.47
C TRP A 255 -16.18 -26.68 5.21
N THR A 256 -16.23 -26.74 6.54
CA THR A 256 -16.79 -25.66 7.36
C THR A 256 -15.92 -24.39 7.29
N ALA A 257 -14.60 -24.55 7.15
CA ALA A 257 -13.68 -23.42 6.94
C ALA A 257 -13.94 -22.71 5.62
N ILE A 258 -14.22 -23.48 4.55
CA ILE A 258 -14.54 -22.92 3.23
C ILE A 258 -15.85 -22.12 3.30
N GLY A 259 -16.89 -22.71 3.92
CA GLY A 259 -18.16 -22.02 4.14
C GLY A 259 -18.00 -20.75 4.97
N THR A 260 -17.22 -20.80 6.05
CA THR A 260 -16.93 -19.65 6.91
C THR A 260 -16.17 -18.56 6.16
N CYS A 261 -15.17 -18.92 5.35
CA CYS A 261 -14.40 -18.00 4.53
C CYS A 261 -15.29 -17.28 3.50
N LEU A 262 -16.15 -18.04 2.79
CA LEU A 262 -17.11 -17.48 1.85
C LEU A 262 -18.11 -16.55 2.54
N ALA A 263 -18.65 -16.95 3.69
CA ALA A 263 -19.57 -16.14 4.48
C ALA A 263 -18.90 -14.83 4.96
N LEU A 264 -17.66 -14.92 5.46
CA LEU A 264 -16.86 -13.75 5.84
C LEU A 264 -16.60 -12.83 4.66
N TRP A 265 -16.28 -13.35 3.47
CA TRP A 265 -16.10 -12.53 2.26
C TRP A 265 -17.39 -11.82 1.85
N LEU A 266 -18.50 -12.56 1.79
CA LEU A 266 -19.82 -12.04 1.44
C LEU A 266 -20.34 -11.02 2.45
N PHE A 267 -19.90 -11.09 3.71
CA PHE A 267 -20.22 -10.10 4.73
C PHE A 267 -19.26 -8.90 4.72
N THR A 268 -17.96 -9.16 4.71
CA THR A 268 -16.91 -8.15 4.90
C THR A 268 -16.82 -7.21 3.70
N ILE A 269 -16.90 -7.72 2.47
CA ILE A 269 -16.74 -6.87 1.28
C ILE A 269 -17.86 -5.83 1.18
N PRO A 270 -19.16 -6.18 1.25
CA PRO A 270 -20.23 -5.19 1.20
C PRO A 270 -20.22 -4.24 2.40
N THR A 271 -20.01 -4.77 3.61
CA THR A 271 -19.98 -3.95 4.84
C THR A 271 -18.84 -2.94 4.79
N THR A 272 -17.62 -3.39 4.43
CA THR A 272 -16.47 -2.51 4.25
C THR A 272 -16.76 -1.47 3.18
N PHE A 273 -17.34 -1.85 2.04
CA PHE A 273 -17.68 -0.91 0.97
C PHE A 273 -18.64 0.18 1.44
N VAL A 274 -19.73 -0.18 2.13
CA VAL A 274 -20.72 0.78 2.64
C VAL A 274 -20.08 1.76 3.64
N LEU A 275 -19.34 1.24 4.62
CA LEU A 275 -18.66 2.07 5.63
C LEU A 275 -17.58 2.96 4.99
N SER A 276 -16.87 2.44 3.99
CA SER A 276 -15.85 3.19 3.27
C SER A 276 -16.44 4.29 2.42
N PHE A 277 -17.59 4.05 1.79
CA PHE A 277 -18.30 5.07 1.04
C PHE A 277 -18.82 6.19 1.96
N ALA A 278 -19.37 5.83 3.13
CA ALA A 278 -19.83 6.78 4.13
C ALA A 278 -18.68 7.67 4.66
N THR A 279 -17.58 7.05 5.09
CA THR A 279 -16.40 7.78 5.59
C THR A 279 -15.71 8.58 4.49
N TYR A 280 -15.67 8.08 3.25
CA TYR A 280 -15.19 8.85 2.11
C TYR A 280 -16.00 10.14 1.91
N ARG A 281 -17.34 10.04 1.95
CA ARG A 281 -18.25 11.18 1.74
C ARG A 281 -18.20 12.20 2.87
N TRP A 282 -18.05 11.74 4.11
CA TRP A 282 -18.16 12.61 5.29
C TRP A 282 -16.83 13.04 5.89
N VAL A 283 -15.72 12.36 5.56
CA VAL A 283 -14.40 12.65 6.14
C VAL A 283 -13.40 12.98 5.04
N GLU A 284 -13.17 12.08 4.09
CA GLU A 284 -12.14 12.31 3.05
C GLU A 284 -12.52 13.48 2.13
N GLU A 285 -13.71 13.48 1.54
CA GLU A 285 -14.12 14.47 0.55
C GLU A 285 -14.14 15.91 1.11
N PRO A 286 -14.71 16.18 2.31
CA PRO A 286 -14.64 17.51 2.92
C PRO A 286 -13.20 17.97 3.17
N MET A 287 -12.34 17.07 3.67
CA MET A 287 -10.95 17.43 3.96
C MET A 287 -10.12 17.62 2.69
N ILE A 288 -10.40 16.86 1.63
CA ILE A 288 -9.86 17.11 0.28
C ILE A 288 -10.31 18.50 -0.22
N ALA A 289 -11.57 18.89 0.00
CA ALA A 289 -12.05 20.22 -0.37
C ALA A 289 -11.32 21.34 0.39
N VAL A 290 -11.07 21.16 1.69
CA VAL A 290 -10.24 22.07 2.50
C VAL A 290 -8.83 22.17 1.92
N GLY A 291 -8.19 21.02 1.63
CA GLY A 291 -6.84 20.99 1.05
C GLY A 291 -6.74 21.71 -0.30
N ARG A 292 -7.75 21.57 -1.16
CA ARG A 292 -7.82 22.30 -2.43
C ARG A 292 -7.86 23.82 -2.24
N ARG A 293 -8.55 24.32 -1.21
CA ARG A 293 -8.58 25.77 -0.92
C ARG A 293 -7.19 26.30 -0.55
N PHE A 294 -6.41 25.56 0.22
CA PHE A 294 -5.05 25.95 0.61
C PHE A 294 -4.05 25.94 -0.56
N THR A 295 -4.14 24.97 -1.48
CA THR A 295 -3.22 24.88 -2.61
C THR A 295 -3.56 25.87 -3.73
N PHE A 296 -4.84 26.00 -4.10
CA PHE A 296 -5.26 26.91 -5.19
C PHE A 296 -5.40 28.37 -4.75
N GLY A 297 -5.60 28.65 -3.45
CA GLY A 297 -5.58 30.02 -2.92
C GLY A 297 -4.22 30.72 -3.07
N ARG A 298 -3.11 29.95 -3.06
CA ARG A 298 -1.76 30.47 -3.29
C ARG A 298 -1.37 30.55 -4.77
N GLY A 299 -1.93 29.69 -5.63
CA GLY A 299 -1.65 29.68 -7.07
C GLY A 299 -2.13 30.95 -7.81
N ARG A 300 -3.16 31.63 -7.30
CA ARG A 300 -3.63 32.92 -7.85
C ARG A 300 -2.68 34.09 -7.58
N LEU A 301 -1.86 34.04 -6.53
CA LEU A 301 -0.89 35.09 -6.21
C LEU A 301 0.43 34.94 -6.99
N ALA A 302 0.75 33.75 -7.49
CA ALA A 302 1.99 33.49 -8.24
C ALA A 302 1.87 33.67 -9.77
N VAL A 303 0.64 33.77 -10.30
CA VAL A 303 0.38 33.95 -11.75
C VAL A 303 0.12 35.42 -12.11
N ALA A 304 0.04 36.32 -11.12
CA ALA A 304 -0.17 37.75 -11.35
C ALA A 304 1.16 38.53 -11.33
N ALA A 305 1.95 38.42 -12.41
CA ALA A 305 2.79 39.48 -13.02
C ALA A 305 3.90 38.90 -13.93
N PRO A 306 4.28 39.56 -15.04
CA PRO A 306 3.50 40.38 -15.96
C PRO A 306 3.43 39.76 -17.38
N SER A 307 2.42 40.16 -18.14
CA SER A 307 2.38 40.04 -19.59
C SER A 307 3.62 40.71 -20.20
N ILE A 308 4.41 39.95 -20.96
CA ILE A 308 5.48 40.48 -21.80
C ILE A 308 4.87 40.73 -23.21
N PRO A 309 5.17 41.88 -23.84
CA PRO A 309 4.53 42.40 -25.05
C PRO A 309 4.58 41.49 -26.28
#